data_AF-A0AAN8A2M8-F1
#
_entry.id   AF-A0AAN8A2M8-F1
#
_cell.length_a   1.000
_cell.length_b   1.000
_cell.length_c   1.000
_cell.angle_alpha   90.00
_cell.angle_beta   90.00
_cell.angle_gamma   90.00
#
_symmetry.space_group_name_H-M   'P 1'
#
loop_
_entity.id
_entity.type
_entity.pdbx_description
1 polymer ?
#
loop_
_entity_poly.entity_id
_entity_poly.type
_entity_poly.pdbx_seq_one_letter_code
_entity_poly.pdbx_strand_id
1 'polypeptide(L)'
;MSSDPSGARYGSILGVKFPREGVETKATFMYTIFNEPFTKGGKEFPAVPEDFEFAKKFFGITEKLLAEGKLKTHPEQVGPDGLAGALQGMEDMKNDTVSGKKLVYRASDTPSDSTAEAKL
;
A
#
# COMPACT_ATOMS: atom_id res chain seq x y z
N MET A 1 4.65 2.40 28.16
CA MET A 1 4.04 3.57 27.51
C MET A 1 4.25 4.76 28.43
N SER A 2 4.88 5.85 27.95
CA SER A 2 5.14 7.04 28.77
C SER A 2 3.82 7.71 29.19
N SER A 3 3.72 8.11 30.46
CA SER A 3 2.58 8.85 31.03
C SER A 3 2.51 10.29 30.55
N ASP A 4 3.62 10.84 30.02
CA ASP A 4 3.66 12.18 29.43
C ASP A 4 3.29 12.12 27.95
N PRO A 5 2.21 12.81 27.50
CA PRO A 5 1.83 12.89 26.09
C PRO A 5 2.70 13.87 25.30
N SER A 6 3.54 14.69 25.96
CA SER A 6 4.35 15.70 25.29
C SER A 6 5.26 15.06 24.22
N GLY A 7 5.16 15.57 23.00
CA GLY A 7 5.92 15.06 21.84
C GLY A 7 5.41 13.74 21.25
N ALA A 8 4.35 13.12 21.79
CA ALA A 8 3.77 11.91 21.21
C ALA A 8 3.05 12.21 19.89
N ARG A 9 3.29 11.34 18.89
CA ARG A 9 2.68 11.43 17.57
C ARG A 9 1.94 10.15 17.22
N TYR A 10 0.74 10.29 16.66
CA TYR A 10 -0.04 9.20 16.11
C TYR A 10 -0.18 9.37 14.60
N GLY A 11 0.33 8.41 13.83
CA GLY A 11 0.20 8.36 12.38
C GLY A 11 -0.91 7.41 11.96
N SER A 12 -1.75 7.83 11.02
CA SER A 12 -2.81 6.99 10.45
C SER A 12 -3.04 7.32 8.98
N ILE A 13 -3.50 6.34 8.20
CA ILE A 13 -4.00 6.61 6.84
C ILE A 13 -5.45 7.12 6.85
N LEU A 14 -6.12 7.06 8.00
CA LEU A 14 -7.49 7.48 8.20
C LEU A 14 -7.53 8.74 9.08
N GLY A 15 -8.44 9.66 8.75
CA GLY A 15 -8.76 10.79 9.62
C GLY A 15 -9.54 10.35 10.84
N VAL A 16 -8.84 9.87 11.87
CA VAL A 16 -9.45 9.40 13.13
C VAL A 16 -9.25 10.41 14.25
N LYS A 17 -10.25 10.55 15.13
CA LYS A 17 -10.10 11.29 16.38
C LYS A 17 -9.33 10.40 17.36
N PHE A 18 -8.10 10.78 17.67
CA PHE A 18 -7.31 10.05 18.67
C PHE A 18 -7.90 10.27 20.08
N PRO A 19 -8.06 9.22 20.89
CA PRO A 19 -8.82 9.31 22.15
C PRO A 19 -8.09 10.02 23.29
N ARG A 20 -6.76 10.20 23.20
CA ARG A 20 -5.94 10.85 24.23
C ARG A 20 -5.59 12.27 23.84
N GLU A 21 -5.84 13.21 24.73
CA GLU A 21 -5.44 14.61 24.55
C GLU A 21 -3.91 14.80 24.61
N GLY A 22 -3.42 15.85 23.97
CA GLY A 22 -1.99 16.18 23.93
C GLY A 22 -1.16 15.34 22.94
N VAL A 23 -1.78 14.46 22.17
CA VAL A 23 -1.10 13.68 21.11
C VAL A 23 -1.34 14.31 19.74
N GLU A 24 -0.25 14.63 19.04
CA GLU A 24 -0.30 15.15 17.68
C GLU A 24 -0.72 14.03 16.72
N THR A 25 -1.84 14.19 16.01
CA THR A 25 -2.32 13.22 15.02
C THR A 25 -1.95 13.67 13.62
N LYS A 26 -1.29 12.80 12.85
CA LYS A 26 -0.97 13.01 11.43
C LYS A 26 -1.67 11.99 10.56
N ALA A 27 -2.37 12.48 9.55
CA ALA A 27 -2.84 11.66 8.46
C ALA A 27 -1.75 11.57 7.39
N THR A 28 -1.39 10.36 6.97
CA THR A 28 -0.45 10.13 5.85
C THR A 28 -1.14 9.30 4.80
N PHE A 29 -1.19 9.79 3.57
CA PHE A 29 -1.92 9.12 2.50
C PHE A 29 -1.02 8.96 1.29
N MET A 30 -0.74 7.72 0.88
CA MET A 30 0.28 7.42 -0.12
C MET A 30 0.15 8.27 -1.40
N TYR A 31 -1.06 8.56 -1.86
CA TYR A 31 -1.28 9.30 -3.11
C TYR A 31 -0.70 10.73 -3.10
N THR A 32 -0.45 11.32 -1.92
CA THR A 32 0.15 12.66 -1.84
C THR A 32 1.61 12.68 -2.33
N ILE A 33 2.29 11.53 -2.36
CA ILE A 33 3.66 11.42 -2.85
C ILE A 33 3.81 11.80 -4.33
N PHE A 34 2.71 11.86 -5.09
CA PHE A 34 2.72 12.24 -6.50
C PHE A 34 2.65 13.75 -6.72
N ASN A 35 2.42 14.56 -5.68
CA ASN A 35 2.21 16.01 -5.79
C ASN A 35 1.09 16.41 -6.76
N GLU A 36 0.05 15.57 -6.85
CA GLU A 36 -1.13 15.83 -7.68
C GLU A 36 -2.38 15.84 -6.78
N PRO A 37 -3.34 16.75 -7.05
CA PRO A 37 -4.61 16.71 -6.35
C PRO A 37 -5.41 15.45 -6.74
N PHE A 38 -6.16 14.89 -5.79
CA PHE A 38 -7.02 13.74 -6.05
C PHE A 38 -8.27 13.74 -5.17
N THR A 39 -9.32 13.04 -5.64
CA THR A 39 -10.56 12.83 -4.88
C THR A 39 -10.60 11.41 -4.32
N LYS A 40 -10.89 11.25 -3.03
CA LYS A 40 -11.11 9.94 -2.41
C LYS A 40 -12.22 9.99 -1.39
N GLY A 41 -13.23 9.12 -1.56
CA GLY A 41 -14.35 9.00 -0.61
C GLY A 41 -15.16 10.30 -0.47
N GLY A 42 -15.31 11.05 -1.57
CA GLY A 42 -16.00 12.35 -1.58
C GLY A 42 -15.21 13.50 -0.95
N LYS A 43 -13.93 13.31 -0.62
CA LYS A 43 -13.03 14.35 -0.13
C LYS A 43 -11.99 14.69 -1.18
N GLU A 44 -11.73 15.99 -1.33
CA GLU A 44 -10.65 16.52 -2.13
C GLU A 44 -9.37 16.59 -1.31
N PHE A 45 -8.27 16.18 -1.92
CA PHE A 45 -6.94 16.27 -1.34
C PHE A 45 -6.06 17.11 -2.28
N PRO A 46 -5.42 18.19 -1.77
CA PRO A 46 -4.54 19.00 -2.57
C PRO A 46 -3.20 18.28 -2.81
N ALA A 47 -2.43 18.80 -3.77
CA ALA A 47 -1.03 18.45 -3.93
C ALA A 47 -0.22 18.81 -2.66
N VAL A 48 0.74 17.96 -2.30
CA VAL A 48 1.61 18.14 -1.12
C VAL A 48 3.09 18.04 -1.56
N PRO A 49 3.73 19.17 -1.89
CA PRO A 49 5.11 19.19 -2.40
C PRO A 49 6.11 18.54 -1.44
N GLU A 50 5.88 18.65 -0.13
CA GLU A 50 6.73 18.08 0.91
C GLU A 50 6.76 16.55 0.87
N ASP A 51 5.62 15.91 0.59
CA ASP A 51 5.51 14.46 0.50
C ASP A 51 6.21 13.92 -0.76
N PHE A 52 6.17 14.68 -1.86
CA PHE A 52 6.90 14.36 -3.09
C PHE A 52 8.41 14.47 -2.92
N GLU A 53 8.90 15.53 -2.26
CA GLU A 53 10.32 15.64 -1.93
C GLU A 53 10.80 14.54 -0.98
N PHE A 54 9.94 14.10 -0.05
CA PHE A 54 10.22 12.92 0.76
C PHE A 54 10.29 11.65 -0.11
N ALA A 55 9.32 11.44 -1.00
CA ALA A 55 9.24 10.25 -1.83
C ALA A 55 10.42 10.12 -2.79
N LYS A 56 10.89 11.22 -3.40
CA LYS A 56 12.11 11.24 -4.22
C LYS A 56 13.33 10.72 -3.45
N LYS A 57 13.51 11.19 -2.21
CA LYS A 57 14.63 10.74 -1.34
C LYS A 57 14.45 9.28 -0.95
N PHE A 58 13.24 8.90 -0.55
CA PHE A 58 12.92 7.54 -0.14
C PHE A 58 13.14 6.54 -1.27
N PHE A 59 12.61 6.81 -2.47
CA PHE A 59 12.80 5.95 -3.63
C PHE A 59 14.25 5.87 -4.08
N GLY A 60 14.98 6.98 -4.10
CA GLY A 60 16.42 6.94 -4.39
C GLY A 60 17.21 6.03 -3.44
N ILE A 61 16.84 5.99 -2.15
CA ILE A 61 17.44 5.04 -1.19
C ILE A 61 17.01 3.61 -1.49
N THR A 62 15.71 3.35 -1.66
CA THR A 62 15.20 1.98 -1.83
C THR A 62 15.62 1.36 -3.16
N GLU A 63 15.67 2.12 -4.25
CA GLU A 63 16.17 1.67 -5.55
C GLU A 63 17.62 1.22 -5.45
N LYS A 64 18.47 2.01 -4.78
CA LYS A 64 19.86 1.64 -4.54
C LYS A 64 19.97 0.35 -3.72
N LEU A 65 19.19 0.22 -2.65
CA LEU A 65 19.20 -0.99 -1.81
C LEU A 65 18.71 -2.23 -2.56
N LEU A 66 17.72 -2.08 -3.46
CA LEU A 66 17.24 -3.15 -4.34
C LEU A 66 18.32 -3.56 -5.34
N ALA A 67 18.95 -2.59 -6.03
CA ALA A 67 20.00 -2.85 -7.00
C ALA A 67 21.24 -3.53 -6.36
N GLU A 68 21.56 -3.18 -5.12
CA GLU A 68 22.63 -3.81 -4.34
C GLU A 68 22.23 -5.16 -3.71
N GLY A 69 20.98 -5.60 -3.85
CA GLY A 69 20.47 -6.84 -3.25
C GLY A 69 20.34 -6.84 -1.72
N LYS A 70 20.46 -5.65 -1.10
CA LYS A 70 20.34 -5.45 0.36
C LYS A 70 18.88 -5.37 0.81
N LEU A 71 18.00 -4.90 -0.07
CA LEU A 71 16.56 -5.01 0.10
C LEU A 71 16.07 -6.16 -0.78
N LYS A 72 15.33 -7.10 -0.19
CA LYS A 72 14.72 -8.23 -0.90
C LYS A 72 13.20 -8.11 -0.86
N THR A 73 12.55 -8.58 -1.92
CA THR A 73 11.09 -8.70 -1.94
C THR A 73 10.62 -9.68 -0.87
N HIS A 74 9.38 -9.53 -0.43
CA HIS A 74 8.71 -10.57 0.34
C HIS A 74 8.58 -11.83 -0.54
N PRO A 75 8.77 -13.06 -0.01
CA PRO A 75 8.65 -14.27 -0.83
C PRO A 75 7.35 -14.30 -1.63
N GLU A 76 7.50 -14.51 -2.93
CA GLU A 76 6.36 -14.54 -3.85
C GLU A 76 5.85 -15.97 -4.07
N GLN A 77 4.56 -16.06 -4.37
CA GLN A 77 3.92 -17.20 -4.99
C GLN A 77 3.29 -16.70 -6.28
N VAL A 78 3.91 -17.05 -7.41
CA VAL A 78 3.38 -16.69 -8.71
C VAL A 78 2.21 -17.62 -9.04
N GLY A 79 1.01 -17.06 -9.15
CA GLY A 79 -0.20 -17.80 -9.50
C GLY A 79 -0.36 -17.98 -11.02
N PRO A 80 -1.14 -19.00 -11.45
CA PRO A 80 -1.42 -19.24 -12.86
C PRO A 80 -2.42 -18.22 -13.44
N ASP A 81 -2.59 -18.25 -14.76
CA ASP A 81 -3.67 -17.59 -15.51
C ASP A 81 -3.77 -16.07 -15.37
N GLY A 82 -2.67 -15.42 -14.99
CA GLY A 82 -2.56 -13.96 -14.90
C GLY A 82 -3.70 -13.34 -14.09
N LEU A 83 -4.31 -12.28 -14.62
CA LEU A 83 -5.39 -11.59 -13.91
C LEU A 83 -6.65 -12.44 -13.72
N ALA A 84 -6.88 -13.45 -14.58
CA ALA A 84 -8.01 -14.37 -14.40
C ALA A 84 -7.81 -15.24 -13.14
N GLY A 85 -6.58 -15.74 -12.93
CA GLY A 85 -6.24 -16.51 -11.73
C GLY A 85 -6.23 -15.69 -10.43
N ALA A 86 -6.12 -14.36 -10.54
CA ALA A 86 -6.17 -13.47 -9.37
C ALA A 86 -7.52 -13.54 -8.63
N LEU A 87 -8.61 -13.88 -9.32
CA LEU A 87 -9.93 -14.09 -8.69
C LEU A 87 -9.88 -15.24 -7.67
N GLN A 88 -9.32 -16.38 -8.06
CA GLN A 88 -9.11 -17.50 -7.13
C GLN A 88 -8.13 -17.11 -6.03
N GLY A 89 -7.07 -16.36 -6.35
CA GLY A 89 -6.12 -15.84 -5.37
C GLY A 89 -6.76 -14.99 -4.27
N MET A 90 -7.77 -14.18 -4.62
CA MET A 90 -8.52 -13.41 -3.63
C MET A 90 -9.34 -14.30 -2.71
N GLU A 91 -9.96 -15.36 -3.23
CA GLU A 91 -10.68 -16.35 -2.43
C GLU A 91 -9.73 -17.14 -1.52
N ASP A 92 -8.55 -17.50 -2.02
CA ASP A 92 -7.50 -18.16 -1.24
C ASP A 92 -7.01 -17.27 -0.07
N MET A 93 -6.77 -15.98 -0.33
CA MET A 93 -6.44 -15.02 0.73
C MET A 93 -7.57 -14.88 1.75
N LYS A 94 -8.83 -14.84 1.30
CA LYS A 94 -10.00 -14.73 2.17
C LYS A 94 -10.19 -15.95 3.06
N ASN A 95 -9.82 -17.13 2.57
CA ASN A 95 -9.91 -18.41 3.29
C ASN A 95 -8.62 -18.76 4.07
N ASP A 96 -7.71 -17.79 4.26
CA ASP A 96 -6.44 -17.95 4.98
C ASP A 96 -5.54 -19.09 4.47
N THR A 97 -5.64 -19.46 3.18
CA THR A 97 -4.84 -20.56 2.60
C THR A 97 -3.46 -20.11 2.13
N VAL A 98 -3.18 -18.80 2.14
CA VAL A 98 -1.89 -18.21 1.79
C VAL A 98 -1.22 -17.67 3.04
N SER A 99 -0.03 -18.18 3.36
CA SER A 99 0.74 -17.75 4.53
C SER A 99 2.20 -17.47 4.19
N GLY A 100 2.72 -16.34 4.70
CA GLY A 100 4.12 -15.95 4.57
C GLY A 100 4.58 -15.65 3.13
N LYS A 101 3.63 -15.54 2.19
CA LYS A 101 3.90 -15.28 0.78
C LYS A 101 2.99 -14.21 0.22
N LYS A 102 3.50 -13.45 -0.74
CA LYS A 102 2.71 -12.54 -1.57
C LYS A 102 2.24 -13.29 -2.83
N LEU A 103 0.93 -13.36 -3.05
CA LEU A 103 0.41 -13.80 -4.35
C LEU A 103 0.77 -12.77 -5.43
N VAL A 104 1.33 -13.25 -6.53
CA VAL A 104 1.74 -12.43 -7.68
C VAL A 104 1.15 -13.03 -8.94
N TYR A 105 0.51 -12.20 -9.77
CA TYR A 105 -0.09 -12.62 -11.04
C TYR A 105 0.46 -11.75 -12.16
N ARG A 106 1.04 -12.36 -13.18
CA ARG A 106 1.61 -11.64 -14.33
C ARG A 106 0.49 -11.36 -15.32
N ALA A 107 0.26 -10.09 -15.64
CA ALA A 107 -0.81 -9.71 -16.56
C ALA A 107 -0.66 -10.36 -17.95
N SER A 108 0.58 -10.60 -18.40
CA SER A 108 0.91 -11.31 -19.65
C SER A 108 0.42 -12.75 -19.71
N ASP A 109 0.19 -13.37 -18.56
CA ASP A 109 -0.19 -14.78 -18.46
C ASP A 109 -1.72 -14.94 -18.47
N THR A 110 -2.47 -13.84 -18.66
CA THR A 110 -3.93 -13.84 -18.73
C THR A 110 -4.37 -14.46 -20.07
N PRO A 111 -5.19 -15.53 -20.06
CA PRO A 111 -5.72 -16.09 -21.30
C PRO A 111 -6.52 -15.05 -22.10
N SER A 112 -6.27 -14.98 -23.40
CA SER A 112 -6.89 -13.99 -24.30
C SER A 112 -8.41 -14.12 -24.42
N ASP A 113 -8.92 -15.32 -24.15
CA ASP A 113 -10.33 -15.68 -24.14
C ASP A 113 -10.97 -15.58 -22.75
N SER A 114 -10.24 -15.11 -21.74
CA SER A 114 -10.79 -15.00 -20.39
C SER A 114 -11.89 -13.93 -20.33
N THR A 115 -13.05 -14.31 -19.77
CA THR A 115 -14.15 -13.41 -19.43
C THR A 115 -14.27 -13.28 -17.91
N ALA A 116 -13.14 -13.26 -17.20
CA ALA A 116 -13.11 -13.37 -15.75
C ALA A 116 -13.89 -12.22 -15.09
N GLU A 117 -15.03 -12.54 -14.50
CA GLU A 117 -15.90 -11.60 -13.78
C GLU A 117 -15.88 -11.92 -12.29
N ALA A 118 -15.63 -10.90 -11.46
CA ALA A 118 -15.84 -11.01 -10.02
C ALA A 118 -17.35 -10.91 -9.73
N LYS A 119 -17.95 -11.94 -9.13
CA LYS A 119 -19.28 -11.82 -8.52
C LYS A 119 -19.12 -11.02 -7.22
N LEU A 120 -19.42 -9.73 -7.29
CA LEU A 120 -19.46 -8.82 -6.14
C LEU A 120 -20.69 -9.08 -5.26
#